data_AF-A0A2N9LKD8-F1
#
_entry.id   AF-A0A2N9LKD8-F1
#
_cell.length_a   1.000
_cell.length_b   1.000
_cell.length_c   1.000
_cell.angle_alpha   90.00
_cell.angle_beta   90.00
_cell.angle_gamma   90.00
#
_symmetry.space_group_name_H-M   'P 1'
#
loop_
_entity.id
_entity.type
_entity.pdbx_description
1 polymer ?
#
loop_
_entity_poly.entity_id
_entity_poly.type
_entity_poly.pdbx_seq_one_letter_code
_entity_poly.pdbx_strand_id
1 'polypeptide(L)'
;MFAEATETTTQRDTRAFNAYRHGLTGQVMIMTPSDEAAYTAHCQGFHQALAPEGAVEKSLAQSIADDQWRLQRSAAIDLTRFSMGMSEPDQYFAHHPEIDAAFAQAVTWASEAKNLNLMSLYEGRTQRRVERNMKMLKDLQAERKAAFNQVVEDATLLAQHAASKGEPYDVERDFPPEALPPQFGFSLPEIARRVTHNLRLADAKSHVPAPKQPLRKAA
;
A
#
# COMPACT_ATOMS: atom_id res chain seq x y z
N MET A 1 -37.98 -12.42 -28.74
CA MET A 1 -37.82 -10.99 -29.04
C MET A 1 -36.90 -10.40 -27.99
N PHE A 2 -35.61 -10.25 -28.31
CA PHE A 2 -34.67 -9.51 -27.47
C PHE A 2 -34.75 -8.05 -27.89
N ALA A 3 -35.09 -7.17 -26.95
CA ALA A 3 -35.14 -5.74 -27.19
C ALA A 3 -33.70 -5.24 -27.42
N GLU A 4 -33.43 -4.81 -28.64
CA GLU A 4 -32.18 -4.18 -29.04
C GLU A 4 -32.12 -2.80 -28.38
N ALA A 5 -31.26 -2.67 -27.37
CA ALA A 5 -31.01 -1.39 -26.73
C ALA A 5 -30.28 -0.49 -27.74
N THR A 6 -30.99 0.50 -28.30
CA THR A 6 -30.39 1.54 -29.13
C THR A 6 -29.45 2.37 -28.26
N GLU A 7 -28.15 2.09 -28.33
CA GLU A 7 -27.12 2.94 -27.75
C GLU A 7 -27.18 4.30 -28.45
N THR A 8 -27.72 5.31 -27.76
CA THR A 8 -27.59 6.70 -28.19
C THR A 8 -26.11 7.05 -28.12
N THR A 9 -25.47 7.21 -29.29
CA THR A 9 -24.10 7.73 -29.41
C THR A 9 -24.06 9.17 -28.93
N THR A 10 -23.85 9.36 -27.62
CA THR A 10 -23.57 10.66 -27.04
C THR A 10 -22.19 11.10 -27.53
N GLN A 11 -22.14 12.15 -28.36
CA GLN A 11 -20.89 12.72 -28.84
C GLN A 11 -20.12 13.26 -27.63
N ARG A 12 -18.99 12.62 -27.28
CA ARG A 12 -18.16 13.02 -26.15
C ARG A 12 -17.40 14.30 -26.49
N ASP A 13 -17.36 15.26 -25.56
CA ASP A 13 -16.65 16.53 -25.71
C ASP A 13 -15.17 16.29 -26.04
N THR A 14 -14.68 16.93 -27.09
CA THR A 14 -13.27 16.82 -27.53
C THR A 14 -12.29 17.31 -26.47
N ARG A 15 -12.73 18.19 -25.55
CA ARG A 15 -11.92 18.62 -24.39
C ARG A 15 -11.68 17.50 -23.38
N ALA A 16 -12.53 16.48 -23.31
CA ALA A 16 -12.34 15.34 -22.42
C ALA A 16 -11.08 14.53 -22.74
N PHE A 17 -10.63 14.56 -24.00
CA PHE A 17 -9.41 13.88 -24.44
C PHE A 17 -8.12 14.66 -24.11
N ASN A 18 -8.19 15.96 -23.81
CA ASN A 18 -7.01 16.74 -23.41
C ASN A 18 -6.41 16.27 -22.07
N ALA A 19 -7.21 15.58 -21.24
CA ALA A 19 -6.75 14.92 -20.02
C ALA A 19 -5.98 13.62 -20.30
N TYR A 20 -6.17 13.01 -21.49
CA TYR A 20 -5.52 11.77 -21.91
C TYR A 20 -4.31 12.07 -22.81
N ARG A 21 -3.23 12.60 -22.23
CA ARG A 21 -1.97 12.82 -22.97
C ARG A 21 -1.03 11.61 -22.94
N HIS A 22 -1.17 10.76 -21.92
CA HIS A 22 -0.48 9.49 -21.76
C HIS A 22 -1.26 8.64 -20.75
N GLY A 23 -1.26 7.31 -20.94
CA GLY A 23 -2.06 6.38 -20.12
C GLY A 23 -1.62 6.27 -18.65
N LEU A 24 -0.52 6.91 -18.26
CA LEU A 24 0.08 6.77 -16.92
C LEU A 24 -0.69 7.52 -15.81
N THR A 25 -1.44 8.59 -16.13
CA THR A 25 -2.17 9.42 -15.15
C THR A 25 -3.69 9.38 -15.28
N GLY A 26 -4.24 8.51 -16.13
CA GLY A 26 -5.69 8.39 -16.31
C GLY A 26 -6.41 7.96 -15.02
N GLN A 27 -7.64 8.46 -14.84
CA GLN A 27 -8.56 7.99 -13.79
C GLN A 27 -9.22 6.66 -14.16
N VAL A 28 -9.43 6.42 -15.47
CA VAL A 28 -9.96 5.16 -16.00
C VAL A 28 -8.79 4.34 -16.55
N MET A 29 -8.61 3.13 -16.04
CA MET A 29 -7.67 2.16 -16.57
C MET A 29 -8.42 1.20 -17.48
N ILE A 30 -7.99 1.14 -18.74
CA ILE A 30 -8.46 0.13 -19.69
C ILE A 30 -7.43 -1.00 -19.66
N MET A 31 -7.87 -2.20 -19.30
CA MET A 31 -7.02 -3.38 -19.10
C MET A 31 -7.58 -4.57 -19.86
N THR A 32 -6.69 -5.47 -20.28
CA THR A 32 -7.11 -6.81 -20.69
C THR A 32 -7.56 -7.60 -19.46
N PRO A 33 -8.36 -8.68 -19.60
CA PRO A 33 -8.75 -9.50 -18.46
C PRO A 33 -7.55 -10.07 -17.68
N SER A 34 -6.46 -10.40 -18.37
CA SER A 34 -5.22 -10.87 -17.72
C SER A 34 -4.53 -9.77 -16.92
N ASP A 35 -4.47 -8.55 -17.46
CA ASP A 35 -3.87 -7.41 -16.77
C ASP A 35 -4.69 -6.97 -15.55
N GLU A 36 -6.02 -7.03 -15.67
CA GLU A 36 -6.92 -6.73 -14.56
C GLU A 36 -6.74 -7.72 -13.40
N ALA A 37 -6.61 -9.01 -13.71
CA ALA A 37 -6.33 -10.03 -12.70
C ALA A 37 -4.97 -9.80 -12.02
N ALA A 38 -3.93 -9.45 -12.78
CA ALA A 38 -2.60 -9.15 -12.24
C ALA A 38 -2.60 -7.88 -11.38
N TYR A 39 -3.26 -6.81 -11.83
CA TYR A 39 -3.44 -5.57 -11.07
C TYR A 39 -4.20 -5.83 -9.76
N THR A 40 -5.30 -6.58 -9.84
CA THR A 40 -6.08 -6.96 -8.65
C THR A 40 -5.24 -7.72 -7.64
N ALA A 41 -4.49 -8.72 -8.08
CA ALA A 41 -3.60 -9.49 -7.22
C ALA A 41 -2.50 -8.62 -6.59
N HIS A 42 -1.91 -7.69 -7.36
CA HIS A 42 -0.94 -6.72 -6.87
C HIS A 42 -1.53 -5.84 -5.76
N CYS A 43 -2.70 -5.22 -5.99
CA CYS A 43 -3.36 -4.41 -4.98
C CYS A 43 -3.68 -5.21 -3.72
N GLN A 44 -4.20 -6.43 -3.87
CA GLN A 44 -4.47 -7.32 -2.74
C GLN A 44 -3.19 -7.61 -1.93
N GLY A 45 -2.07 -7.89 -2.60
CA GLY A 45 -0.78 -8.09 -1.94
C GLY A 45 -0.34 -6.88 -1.11
N PHE A 46 -0.51 -5.66 -1.64
CA PHE A 46 -0.21 -4.43 -0.90
C PHE A 46 -1.13 -4.22 0.31
N HIS A 47 -2.45 -4.46 0.17
CA HIS A 47 -3.38 -4.37 1.29
C HIS A 47 -3.06 -5.41 2.38
N GLN A 48 -2.70 -6.64 1.99
CA GLN A 48 -2.30 -7.68 2.95
C GLN A 48 -1.01 -7.29 3.69
N ALA A 49 0.00 -6.81 2.97
CA ALA A 49 1.30 -6.46 3.55
C ALA A 49 1.23 -5.22 4.46
N LEU A 50 0.44 -4.21 4.07
CA LEU A 50 0.28 -2.98 4.83
C LEU A 50 -0.73 -3.09 5.98
N ALA A 51 -1.62 -4.08 5.92
CA ALA A 51 -2.69 -4.33 6.89
C ALA A 51 -3.44 -3.04 7.31
N PRO A 52 -3.98 -2.26 6.35
CA PRO A 52 -4.63 -1.00 6.66
C PRO A 52 -5.97 -1.21 7.36
N GLU A 53 -6.27 -0.38 8.35
CA GLU A 53 -7.52 -0.37 9.09
C GLU A 53 -8.29 0.95 8.93
N GLY A 54 -9.61 0.88 8.87
CA GLY A 54 -10.45 2.05 8.59
C GLY A 54 -10.33 2.56 7.14
N ALA A 55 -11.16 3.55 6.79
CA ALA A 55 -11.26 4.04 5.42
C ALA A 55 -10.00 4.81 4.97
N VAL A 56 -9.40 5.59 5.89
CA VAL A 56 -8.25 6.45 5.57
C VAL A 56 -6.99 5.64 5.26
N GLU A 57 -6.64 4.68 6.12
CA GLU A 57 -5.49 3.80 5.85
C GLU A 57 -5.71 2.99 4.57
N LYS A 58 -6.92 2.46 4.34
CA LYS A 58 -7.27 1.69 3.13
C LYS A 58 -7.11 2.54 1.87
N SER A 59 -7.53 3.81 1.91
CA SER A 59 -7.35 4.74 0.80
C SER A 59 -5.87 5.00 0.51
N LEU A 60 -5.05 5.18 1.55
CA LEU A 60 -3.60 5.37 1.40
C LEU A 60 -2.94 4.10 0.84
N ALA A 61 -3.27 2.93 1.37
CA ALA A 61 -2.75 1.65 0.88
C ALA A 61 -3.11 1.40 -0.59
N GLN A 62 -4.34 1.70 -1.00
CA GLN A 62 -4.75 1.62 -2.40
C GLN A 62 -3.93 2.57 -3.28
N SER A 63 -3.79 3.84 -2.87
CA SER A 63 -3.01 4.82 -3.64
C SER A 63 -1.54 4.41 -3.78
N ILE A 64 -0.94 3.81 -2.73
CA ILE A 64 0.42 3.28 -2.78
C ILE A 64 0.49 2.14 -3.80
N ALA A 65 -0.45 1.19 -3.76
CA ALA A 65 -0.50 0.08 -4.69
C ALA A 65 -0.63 0.55 -6.14
N ASP A 66 -1.55 1.49 -6.40
CA ASP A 66 -1.79 2.06 -7.73
C ASP A 66 -0.55 2.75 -8.29
N ASP A 67 0.12 3.53 -7.46
CA ASP A 67 1.32 4.26 -7.85
C ASP A 67 2.49 3.32 -8.13
N GLN A 68 2.64 2.26 -7.32
CA GLN A 68 3.66 1.24 -7.57
C GLN A 68 3.38 0.47 -8.87
N TRP A 69 2.11 0.17 -9.14
CA TRP A 69 1.72 -0.44 -10.41
C TRP A 69 2.06 0.47 -11.61
N ARG A 70 1.80 1.78 -11.48
CA ARG A 70 2.17 2.77 -12.51
C ARG A 70 3.68 2.83 -12.74
N LEU A 71 4.48 2.80 -11.66
CA LEU A 71 5.96 2.78 -11.78
C LEU A 71 6.45 1.52 -12.49
N GLN A 72 5.94 0.34 -12.12
CA GLN A 72 6.29 -0.93 -12.79
C GLN A 72 5.93 -0.90 -14.28
N ARG A 73 4.75 -0.37 -14.61
CA ARG A 73 4.32 -0.21 -16.01
C ARG A 73 5.17 0.78 -16.79
N SER A 74 5.60 1.88 -16.16
CA SER A 74 6.49 2.86 -16.77
C SER A 74 7.80 2.19 -17.21
N ALA A 75 8.44 1.46 -16.31
CA ALA A 75 9.65 0.70 -16.61
C ALA A 75 9.44 -0.34 -17.73
N ALA A 76 8.29 -1.03 -17.76
CA ALA A 76 7.96 -1.98 -18.81
C ALA A 76 7.76 -1.30 -20.18
N ILE A 77 7.12 -0.13 -20.22
CA ILE A 77 6.94 0.67 -21.45
C ILE A 77 8.30 1.10 -22.00
N ASP A 78 9.19 1.60 -21.14
CA ASP A 78 10.54 2.02 -21.56
C ASP A 78 11.32 0.85 -22.18
N LEU A 79 11.36 -0.30 -21.52
CA LEU A 79 12.03 -1.50 -22.04
C LEU A 79 11.42 -1.96 -23.38
N THR A 80 10.09 -1.92 -23.49
CA THR A 80 9.39 -2.29 -24.73
C THR A 80 9.74 -1.33 -25.86
N ARG A 81 9.80 -0.01 -25.58
CA ARG A 81 10.13 0.99 -26.59
C ARG A 81 11.56 0.84 -27.09
N PHE A 82 12.51 0.55 -26.20
CA PHE A 82 13.88 0.21 -26.60
C PHE A 82 13.92 -1.06 -27.46
N SER A 83 13.21 -2.11 -27.07
CA SER A 83 13.15 -3.37 -27.82
C SER A 83 12.57 -3.17 -29.23
N MET A 84 11.55 -2.30 -29.37
CA MET A 84 10.99 -1.94 -30.67
C MET A 84 11.99 -1.20 -31.54
N GLY A 85 12.66 -0.16 -31.02
CA GLY A 85 13.64 0.61 -31.79
C GLY A 85 14.84 -0.23 -32.23
N MET A 86 15.27 -1.16 -31.37
CA MET A 86 16.30 -2.16 -31.69
C MET A 86 15.90 -3.17 -32.77
N SER A 87 14.60 -3.30 -33.05
CA SER A 87 14.08 -4.17 -34.09
C SER A 87 13.85 -3.43 -35.41
N GLU A 88 14.01 -2.10 -35.43
CA GLU A 88 13.94 -1.31 -36.66
C GLU A 88 15.22 -1.49 -37.49
N PRO A 89 15.15 -1.36 -38.83
CA PRO A 89 16.33 -1.46 -39.68
C PRO A 89 17.39 -0.43 -39.28
N ASP A 90 18.65 -0.88 -39.16
CA ASP A 90 19.77 -0.03 -38.79
C ASP A 90 19.95 1.13 -39.79
N GLN A 91 20.20 2.32 -39.25
CA GLN A 91 20.56 3.51 -40.05
C GLN A 91 22.06 3.61 -40.28
N TYR A 92 22.87 2.98 -39.42
CA TYR A 92 24.32 3.04 -39.42
C TYR A 92 24.86 1.61 -39.33
N PHE A 93 25.87 1.29 -40.16
CA PHE A 93 26.47 -0.04 -40.22
C PHE A 93 27.98 0.06 -40.00
N ALA A 94 28.45 -0.44 -38.87
CA ALA A 94 29.85 -0.65 -38.54
C ALA A 94 30.35 -2.05 -38.97
N HIS A 95 29.44 -2.94 -39.41
CA HIS A 95 29.74 -4.33 -39.75
C HIS A 95 30.34 -5.12 -38.58
N HIS A 96 29.92 -4.76 -37.37
CA HIS A 96 30.31 -5.43 -36.14
C HIS A 96 29.07 -5.52 -35.24
N PRO A 97 28.56 -6.73 -34.94
CA PRO A 97 27.25 -6.91 -34.30
C PRO A 97 27.04 -6.09 -33.02
N GLU A 98 28.06 -6.00 -32.16
CA GLU A 98 27.97 -5.24 -30.91
C GLU A 98 27.97 -3.72 -31.14
N ILE A 99 28.67 -3.23 -32.17
CA ILE A 99 28.73 -1.80 -32.49
C ILE A 99 27.42 -1.39 -33.17
N ASP A 100 26.90 -2.23 -34.06
CA ASP A 100 25.61 -2.03 -34.73
C ASP A 100 24.47 -1.99 -33.70
N ALA A 101 24.47 -2.94 -32.74
CA ALA A 101 23.52 -2.91 -31.62
C ALA A 101 23.64 -1.65 -30.74
N ALA A 102 24.86 -1.17 -30.48
CA ALA A 102 25.06 0.06 -29.72
C ALA A 102 24.56 1.30 -30.49
N PHE A 103 24.74 1.34 -31.81
CA PHE A 103 24.17 2.39 -32.66
C PHE A 103 22.65 2.37 -32.68
N ALA A 104 22.02 1.20 -32.82
CA ALA A 104 20.57 1.07 -32.74
C ALA A 104 20.02 1.57 -31.39
N GLN A 105 20.70 1.27 -30.27
CA GLN A 105 20.33 1.82 -28.95
C GLN A 105 20.46 3.34 -28.90
N ALA A 106 21.56 3.89 -29.40
CA ALA A 106 21.80 5.33 -29.40
C ALA A 106 20.80 6.11 -30.27
N VAL A 107 20.46 5.57 -31.44
CA VAL A 107 19.42 6.12 -32.33
C VAL A 107 18.06 6.07 -31.66
N THR A 108 17.70 4.94 -31.06
CA THR A 108 16.44 4.79 -30.32
C THR A 108 16.36 5.81 -29.18
N TRP A 109 17.42 5.92 -28.37
CA TRP A 109 17.51 6.92 -27.30
C TRP A 109 17.31 8.34 -27.83
N ALA A 110 18.02 8.73 -28.89
CA ALA A 110 17.90 10.07 -29.46
C ALA A 110 16.49 10.36 -30.00
N SER A 111 15.84 9.37 -30.62
CA SER A 111 14.48 9.49 -31.14
C SER A 111 13.42 9.57 -30.05
N GLU A 112 13.62 8.87 -28.93
CA GLU A 112 12.67 8.78 -27.81
C GLU A 112 12.97 9.75 -26.67
N ALA A 113 14.04 10.53 -26.75
CA ALA A 113 14.52 11.40 -25.66
C ALA A 113 13.41 12.28 -25.05
N LYS A 114 12.49 12.80 -25.86
CA LYS A 114 11.35 13.60 -25.37
C LYS A 114 10.37 12.77 -24.52
N ASN A 115 10.07 11.55 -24.93
CA ASN A 115 9.15 10.66 -24.21
C ASN A 115 9.80 10.14 -22.93
N LEU A 116 11.08 9.76 -22.98
CA LEU A 116 11.85 9.32 -21.82
C LEU A 116 11.96 10.42 -20.77
N ASN A 117 12.25 11.66 -21.18
CA ASN A 117 12.25 12.82 -20.28
C ASN A 117 10.87 13.03 -19.62
N LEU A 118 9.80 12.88 -20.40
CA LEU A 118 8.43 13.01 -19.89
C LEU A 118 8.11 11.89 -18.88
N MET A 119 8.51 10.65 -19.15
CA MET A 119 8.35 9.50 -18.25
C MET A 119 9.11 9.70 -16.95
N SER A 120 10.39 10.06 -17.01
CA SER A 120 11.21 10.35 -15.83
C SER A 120 10.57 11.41 -14.91
N LEU A 121 9.98 12.47 -15.49
CA LEU A 121 9.26 13.48 -14.71
C LEU A 121 8.01 12.93 -14.01
N TYR A 122 7.29 12.01 -14.63
CA TYR A 122 6.12 11.38 -14.03
C TYR A 122 6.49 10.33 -12.97
N GLU A 123 7.54 9.56 -13.22
CA GLU A 123 8.11 8.61 -12.25
C GLU A 123 8.55 9.35 -11.00
N GLY A 124 9.36 10.41 -11.13
CA GLY A 124 9.80 11.19 -9.98
C GLY A 124 8.63 11.82 -9.19
N ARG A 125 7.55 12.23 -9.86
CA ARG A 125 6.33 12.70 -9.18
C ARG A 125 5.57 11.59 -8.47
N THR A 126 5.48 10.42 -9.10
CA THR A 126 4.78 9.24 -8.57
C THR A 126 5.55 8.65 -7.39
N GLN A 127 6.87 8.50 -7.48
CA GLN A 127 7.73 8.06 -6.40
C GLN A 127 7.61 8.96 -5.17
N ARG A 128 7.66 10.30 -5.35
CA ARG A 128 7.43 11.24 -4.23
C ARG A 128 6.02 11.14 -3.63
N ARG A 129 5.01 10.70 -4.40
CA ARG A 129 3.66 10.45 -3.88
C ARG A 129 3.63 9.15 -3.06
N VAL A 130 4.25 8.08 -3.56
CA VAL A 130 4.43 6.81 -2.82
C VAL A 130 5.13 7.06 -1.48
N GLU A 131 6.26 7.76 -1.48
CA GLU A 131 7.04 8.04 -0.27
C GLU A 131 6.22 8.81 0.77
N ARG A 132 5.50 9.86 0.35
CA ARG A 132 4.63 10.65 1.23
C ARG A 132 3.47 9.83 1.78
N ASN A 133 2.76 9.10 0.92
CA ASN A 133 1.62 8.28 1.34
C ASN A 133 2.05 7.15 2.28
N MET A 134 3.21 6.54 2.02
CA MET A 134 3.79 5.52 2.90
C MET A 134 4.15 6.09 4.26
N LYS A 135 4.71 7.31 4.31
CA LYS A 135 4.98 8.01 5.58
C LYS A 135 3.68 8.28 6.34
N MET A 136 2.68 8.89 5.69
CA MET A 136 1.38 9.18 6.30
C MET A 136 0.69 7.93 6.83
N LEU A 137 0.75 6.82 6.08
CA LEU A 137 0.18 5.55 6.52
C LEU A 137 0.88 5.01 7.77
N LYS A 138 2.22 5.03 7.79
CA LYS A 138 3.00 4.59 8.96
C LYS A 138 2.72 5.45 10.19
N ASP A 139 2.60 6.76 10.01
CA ASP A 139 2.31 7.71 11.09
C ASP A 139 0.90 7.42 11.67
N LEU A 140 -0.13 7.29 10.82
CA LEU A 140 -1.49 6.92 11.25
C LEU A 140 -1.55 5.56 11.97
N GLN A 141 -0.83 4.56 11.46
CA GLN A 141 -0.77 3.25 12.10
C GLN A 141 -0.05 3.29 13.45
N ALA A 142 0.99 4.12 13.58
CA ALA A 142 1.68 4.33 14.84
C ALA A 142 0.76 5.02 15.87
N GLU A 143 0.04 6.07 15.45
CA GLU A 143 -0.96 6.76 16.28
C GLU A 143 -2.05 5.80 16.74
N ARG A 144 -2.61 5.01 15.83
CA ARG A 144 -3.63 4.01 16.13
C ARG A 144 -3.15 2.98 17.15
N LYS A 145 -1.95 2.42 16.94
CA LYS A 145 -1.37 1.42 17.86
C LYS A 145 -1.07 2.02 19.24
N ALA A 146 -0.57 3.26 19.29
CA ALA A 146 -0.31 3.96 20.53
C ALA A 146 -1.62 4.22 21.31
N ALA A 147 -2.65 4.72 20.62
CA ALA A 147 -3.97 4.96 21.21
C ALA A 147 -4.60 3.66 21.72
N PHE A 148 -4.51 2.55 20.97
CA PHE A 148 -4.99 1.25 21.41
C PHE A 148 -4.26 0.77 22.66
N ASN A 149 -2.94 0.88 22.69
CA ASN A 149 -2.14 0.48 23.86
C ASN A 149 -2.51 1.29 25.10
N GLN A 150 -2.74 2.60 24.96
CA GLN A 150 -3.17 3.45 26.07
C GLN A 150 -4.53 3.01 26.63
N VAL A 151 -5.51 2.78 25.75
CA VAL A 151 -6.85 2.29 26.15
C VAL A 151 -6.75 0.96 26.89
N VAL A 152 -5.92 0.05 26.39
CA VAL A 152 -5.67 -1.25 27.03
C VAL A 152 -5.00 -1.08 28.40
N GLU A 153 -4.05 -0.15 28.53
CA GLU A 153 -3.38 0.15 29.79
C GLU A 153 -4.37 0.69 30.83
N ASP A 154 -5.17 1.69 30.45
CA ASP A 154 -6.20 2.28 31.32
C ASP A 154 -7.21 1.20 31.77
N ALA A 155 -7.71 0.39 30.84
CA ALA A 155 -8.63 -0.72 31.16
C ALA A 155 -7.97 -1.78 32.05
N THR A 156 -6.68 -2.05 31.88
CA THR A 156 -5.92 -2.97 32.74
C THR A 156 -5.81 -2.43 34.16
N LEU A 157 -5.50 -1.13 34.31
CA LEU A 157 -5.40 -0.47 35.62
C LEU A 157 -6.74 -0.48 36.36
N LEU A 158 -7.84 -0.20 35.66
CA LEU A 158 -9.19 -0.26 36.24
C LEU A 158 -9.53 -1.68 36.73
N ALA A 159 -9.22 -2.69 35.92
CA ALA A 159 -9.43 -4.09 36.29
C ALA A 159 -8.61 -4.51 37.52
N GLN A 160 -7.33 -4.11 37.59
CA GLN A 160 -6.47 -4.36 38.74
C GLN A 160 -6.99 -3.67 40.01
N HIS A 161 -7.45 -2.43 39.88
CA HIS A 161 -7.98 -1.67 41.00
C HIS A 161 -9.26 -2.30 41.55
N ALA A 162 -10.19 -2.70 40.68
CA ALA A 162 -11.40 -3.41 41.08
C ALA A 162 -11.07 -4.75 41.77
N ALA A 163 -10.14 -5.52 41.22
CA ALA A 163 -9.66 -6.76 41.85
C ALA A 163 -9.05 -6.51 43.25
N SER A 164 -8.31 -5.42 43.44
CA SER A 164 -7.73 -5.06 44.74
C SER A 164 -8.78 -4.75 45.82
N LYS A 165 -9.98 -4.32 45.39
CA LYS A 165 -11.15 -4.08 46.25
C LYS A 165 -12.06 -5.30 46.40
N GLY A 166 -11.80 -6.39 45.67
CA GLY A 166 -12.69 -7.55 45.61
C GLY A 166 -13.97 -7.29 44.79
N GLU A 167 -13.96 -6.29 43.91
CA GLU A 167 -15.09 -5.93 43.05
C GLU A 167 -14.96 -6.60 41.67
N PRO A 168 -16.07 -7.06 41.06
CA PRO A 168 -16.04 -7.55 39.68
C PRO A 168 -15.92 -6.40 38.68
N TYR A 169 -15.00 -6.51 37.72
CA TYR A 169 -14.86 -5.57 36.61
C TYR A 169 -14.78 -6.31 35.28
N ASP A 170 -15.69 -5.99 34.38
CA ASP A 170 -15.77 -6.55 33.03
C ASP A 170 -15.58 -5.41 32.01
N VAL A 171 -14.51 -5.49 31.23
CA VAL A 171 -14.18 -4.48 30.22
C VAL A 171 -15.31 -4.30 29.19
N GLU A 172 -16.00 -5.38 28.81
CA GLU A 172 -17.07 -5.26 27.79
C GLU A 172 -18.33 -4.57 28.32
N ARG A 173 -18.54 -4.59 29.64
CA ARG A 173 -19.72 -4.02 30.30
C ARG A 173 -19.44 -2.65 30.93
N ASP A 174 -18.28 -2.51 31.56
CA ASP A 174 -17.98 -1.43 32.50
C ASP A 174 -17.03 -0.37 31.89
N PHE A 175 -16.33 -0.66 30.79
CA PHE A 175 -15.47 0.33 30.14
C PHE A 175 -16.32 1.27 29.26
N PRO A 176 -16.27 2.60 29.48
CA PRO A 176 -17.12 3.55 28.77
C PRO A 176 -16.74 3.63 27.29
N PRO A 177 -17.68 3.36 26.35
CA PRO A 177 -17.42 3.50 24.92
C PRO A 177 -16.97 4.90 24.52
N GLU A 178 -17.40 5.93 25.24
CA GLU A 178 -17.07 7.34 25.00
C GLU A 178 -15.59 7.66 25.28
N ALA A 179 -14.90 6.82 26.05
CA ALA A 179 -13.46 6.96 26.28
C ALA A 179 -12.63 6.41 25.11
N LEU A 180 -13.23 5.67 24.18
CA LEU A 180 -12.54 5.16 23.00
C LEU A 180 -12.34 6.29 21.96
N PRO A 181 -11.14 6.42 21.37
CA PRO A 181 -10.93 7.35 20.26
C PRO A 181 -11.86 7.00 19.08
N PRO A 182 -12.81 7.88 18.71
CA PRO A 182 -13.85 7.55 17.74
C PRO A 182 -13.29 7.30 16.33
N GLN A 183 -12.10 7.81 16.03
CA GLN A 183 -11.47 7.68 14.72
C GLN A 183 -10.90 6.29 14.41
N PHE A 184 -10.64 5.44 15.43
CA PHE A 184 -9.95 4.16 15.23
C PHE A 184 -10.86 2.92 15.32
N GLY A 185 -12.12 3.07 15.73
CA GLY A 185 -13.10 1.99 15.71
C GLY A 185 -12.72 0.76 16.56
N PHE A 186 -12.03 0.97 17.69
CA PHE A 186 -11.63 -0.11 18.59
C PHE A 186 -12.83 -0.89 19.13
N SER A 187 -12.67 -2.21 19.29
CA SER A 187 -13.71 -3.06 19.83
C SER A 187 -13.46 -3.42 21.29
N LEU A 188 -14.49 -3.32 22.14
CA LEU A 188 -14.40 -3.71 23.55
C LEU A 188 -13.96 -5.18 23.74
N PRO A 189 -14.43 -6.16 22.95
CA PRO A 189 -13.95 -7.55 23.06
C PRO A 189 -12.47 -7.73 22.77
N GLU A 190 -11.90 -6.94 21.87
CA GLU A 190 -10.46 -6.96 21.61
C GLU A 190 -9.66 -6.38 22.78
N ILE A 191 -10.13 -5.27 23.34
CA ILE A 191 -9.54 -4.65 24.53
C ILE A 191 -9.61 -5.65 25.70
N ALA A 192 -10.76 -6.27 25.94
CA ALA A 192 -10.97 -7.27 27.00
C ALA A 192 -10.00 -8.47 26.87
N ARG A 193 -9.83 -9.00 25.65
CA ARG A 193 -8.85 -10.06 25.37
C ARG A 193 -7.42 -9.61 25.71
N ARG A 194 -7.05 -8.38 25.36
CA ARG A 194 -5.72 -7.84 25.62
C ARG A 194 -5.47 -7.57 27.10
N VAL A 195 -6.45 -7.03 27.81
CA VAL A 195 -6.42 -6.85 29.28
C VAL A 195 -6.23 -8.20 29.97
N THR A 196 -7.03 -9.20 29.59
CA THR A 196 -6.91 -10.57 30.13
C THR A 196 -5.50 -11.14 29.90
N HIS A 197 -4.95 -10.95 28.70
CA HIS A 197 -3.59 -11.35 28.39
C HIS A 197 -2.56 -10.63 29.29
N ASN A 198 -2.68 -9.32 29.46
CA ASN A 198 -1.75 -8.52 30.27
C ASN A 198 -1.79 -8.93 31.75
N LEU A 199 -2.97 -9.18 32.31
CA LEU A 199 -3.15 -9.67 33.68
C LEU A 199 -2.48 -11.04 33.87
N ARG A 200 -2.72 -11.99 32.95
CA ARG A 200 -2.06 -13.31 32.98
C ARG A 200 -0.54 -13.21 32.83
N LEU A 201 -0.06 -12.30 31.99
CA LEU A 201 1.38 -12.08 31.82
C LEU A 201 2.02 -11.48 33.09
N ALA A 202 1.32 -10.55 33.75
CA ALA A 202 1.78 -9.98 35.02
C ALA A 202 1.82 -11.04 36.13
N ASP A 203 0.80 -11.90 36.21
CA ASP A 203 0.75 -13.03 37.14
C ASP A 203 1.86 -14.06 36.85
N ALA A 204 2.11 -14.41 35.59
CA ALA A 204 3.22 -15.27 35.23
C ALA A 204 4.58 -14.66 35.64
N LYS A 205 4.76 -13.34 35.47
CA LYS A 205 5.99 -12.65 35.86
C LYS A 205 6.21 -12.63 37.39
N SER A 206 5.16 -12.62 38.20
CA SER A 206 5.31 -12.70 39.67
C SER A 206 5.70 -14.11 40.15
N HIS A 207 5.34 -15.15 39.38
CA HIS A 207 5.59 -16.55 39.74
C HIS A 207 6.87 -17.16 39.13
N VAL A 208 7.47 -16.55 38.10
CA VAL A 208 8.72 -17.05 37.49
C VAL A 208 9.93 -16.53 38.29
N PRO A 209 10.68 -17.39 39.00
CA PRO A 209 11.92 -16.99 39.64
C PRO A 209 12.97 -16.59 38.61
N ALA A 210 13.82 -15.61 38.96
CA ALA A 210 14.93 -15.18 38.10
C ALA A 210 15.76 -16.39 37.63
N PRO A 211 16.10 -16.49 36.32
CA PRO A 211 16.77 -17.66 35.77
C PRO A 211 18.11 -17.90 36.49
N LYS A 212 18.25 -19.08 37.11
CA LYS A 212 19.47 -19.48 37.84
C LYS A 212 20.67 -19.76 36.95
N GLN A 213 20.52 -19.70 35.62
CA GLN A 213 21.63 -19.83 34.67
C GLN A 213 21.43 -18.86 33.48
N PRO A 214 22.48 -18.12 33.08
CA PRO A 214 22.44 -17.37 31.84
C PRO A 214 22.34 -18.37 30.68
N LEU A 215 21.37 -18.14 29.78
CA LEU A 215 21.26 -18.86 28.52
C LEU A 215 22.64 -18.88 27.84
N ARG A 216 23.19 -20.07 27.62
CA ARG A 216 24.46 -20.24 26.89
C ARG A 216 24.28 -19.57 25.53
N LYS A 217 25.10 -18.55 25.25
CA LYS A 217 25.21 -17.97 23.90
C LYS A 217 25.50 -19.11 22.92
N ALA A 218 24.63 -19.28 21.93
CA ALA A 218 24.94 -20.15 20.79
C ALA A 218 26.19 -19.59 20.10
N ALA A 219 27.14 -20.48 19.84
CA ALA A 219 28.39 -20.21 19.13
C ALA A 219 28.15 -20.02 17.63
#